data_AF-A6KU57-F1
#
_entry.id   AF-A6KU57-F1
#
_cell.length_a   1.000
_cell.length_b   1.000
_cell.length_c   1.000
_cell.angle_alpha   90.00
_cell.angle_beta   90.00
_cell.angle_gamma   90.00
#
_symmetry.space_group_name_H-M   'P 1'
#
loop_
_entity.id
_entity.type
_entity.pdbx_description
1 polymer ?
#
loop_
_entity_poly.entity_id
_entity_poly.type
_entity_poly.pdbx_seq_one_letter_code
_entity_poly.pdbx_strand_id
1 'polypeptide(L)'
;MDTKRCFANRFDDYQGSLLAGQCEEAVAPLVTSTIERILQELPPLGGGAEARGATAAGSSCQGGLYSGVAGVAYMLYHVSQSPLFAAARERYLRSAKRLIDACSRAEEWGETDADTRAAFLLGGAGVYAVATLVYHALGRSDYVQPLSKFRALCAVCAPVSFLECGSDELFVGRAGYLCAALVLKQKLAQE
;
A
#
# COMPACT_ATOMS: atom_id res chain seq x y z
N MET A 1 25.01 17.10 21.09
CA MET A 1 24.26 16.01 20.43
C MET A 1 24.55 16.11 18.95
N ASP A 2 25.30 15.15 18.40
CA ASP A 2 25.69 15.14 16.98
C ASP A 2 24.47 14.83 16.10
N THR A 3 24.02 15.82 15.33
CA THR A 3 22.89 15.77 14.41
C THR A 3 23.22 15.05 13.10
N LYS A 4 23.92 13.91 13.14
CA LYS A 4 24.28 13.15 11.91
C LYS A 4 23.09 12.44 11.25
N ARG A 5 21.92 12.43 11.89
CA ARG A 5 20.70 11.76 11.40
C ARG A 5 19.70 12.69 10.70
N CYS A 6 19.93 14.00 10.68
CA CYS A 6 19.02 14.96 10.04
C CYS A 6 19.76 15.98 9.18
N PHE A 7 19.12 16.38 8.08
CA PHE A 7 19.51 17.59 7.36
C PHE A 7 19.08 18.83 8.17
N ALA A 8 19.84 19.91 8.08
CA ALA A 8 19.40 21.20 8.61
C ALA A 8 18.12 21.65 7.90
N ASN A 9 17.05 21.89 8.66
CA ASN A 9 15.80 22.43 8.11
C ASN A 9 16.07 23.85 7.59
N ARG A 10 15.84 24.07 6.29
CA ARG A 10 16.08 25.36 5.62
C ARG A 10 14.79 26.18 5.44
N PHE A 11 13.66 25.67 5.90
CA PHE A 11 12.38 26.34 5.77
C PHE A 11 12.13 27.21 7.00
N ASP A 12 11.62 28.43 6.76
CA ASP A 12 11.18 29.33 7.83
C ASP A 12 9.96 28.74 8.55
N ASP A 13 9.84 29.07 9.84
CA ASP A 13 8.65 28.71 10.62
C ASP A 13 7.40 29.43 10.10
N TYR A 14 6.27 28.75 10.17
CA TYR A 14 4.98 29.28 9.72
C TYR A 14 4.57 30.53 10.50
N GLN A 15 4.28 31.62 9.78
CA GLN A 15 3.95 32.94 10.36
C GLN A 15 2.44 33.24 10.39
N GLY A 16 1.56 32.24 10.23
CA GLY A 16 0.10 32.45 10.18
C GLY A 16 -0.48 32.67 8.79
N SER A 17 0.35 32.64 7.74
CA SER A 17 -0.07 32.69 6.34
C SER A 17 0.88 31.88 5.45
N LEU A 18 0.36 31.26 4.40
CA LEU A 18 1.19 30.63 3.37
C LEU A 18 1.99 31.70 2.62
N LEU A 19 3.20 31.36 2.17
CA LEU A 19 3.99 32.25 1.33
C LEU A 19 3.28 32.49 -0.01
N ALA A 20 3.48 33.66 -0.61
CA ALA A 20 2.92 33.97 -1.92
C ALA A 20 3.35 32.91 -2.96
N GLY A 21 2.38 32.34 -3.68
CA GLY A 21 2.62 31.27 -4.65
C GLY A 21 2.69 29.85 -4.07
N GLN A 22 2.52 29.68 -2.76
CA GLN A 22 2.33 28.37 -2.14
C GLN A 22 0.83 28.10 -1.95
N CYS A 23 0.21 27.55 -3.00
CA CYS A 23 -1.19 27.14 -3.01
C CYS A 23 -1.31 25.66 -3.43
N GLU A 24 -2.51 25.09 -3.33
CA GLU A 24 -2.77 23.70 -3.70
C GLU A 24 -2.38 23.42 -5.16
N GLU A 25 -2.59 24.39 -6.05
CA GLU A 25 -2.24 24.34 -7.47
C GLU A 25 -0.73 24.32 -7.72
N ALA A 26 0.07 24.91 -6.82
CA ALA A 26 1.53 24.88 -6.91
C ALA A 26 2.10 23.52 -6.46
N VAL A 27 1.39 22.80 -5.60
CA VAL A 27 1.82 21.48 -5.09
C VAL A 27 1.47 20.35 -6.07
N ALA A 28 0.38 20.48 -6.83
CA ALA A 28 -0.08 19.42 -7.72
C ALA A 28 0.97 18.97 -8.77
N PRO A 29 1.76 19.85 -9.43
CA PRO A 29 2.83 19.44 -10.33
C PRO A 29 3.98 18.70 -9.63
N LEU A 30 4.34 19.09 -8.41
CA LEU A 30 5.39 18.43 -7.62
C LEU A 30 4.98 17.01 -7.22
N VAL A 31 3.73 16.83 -6.79
CA VAL A 31 3.17 15.50 -6.50
C VAL A 31 3.10 14.67 -7.76
N THR A 32 2.62 15.24 -8.87
CA THR A 32 2.50 14.53 -10.16
C THR A 32 3.86 14.03 -10.65
N SER A 33 4.86 14.91 -10.70
CA SER A 33 6.23 14.54 -11.13
C SER A 33 6.87 13.49 -10.21
N THR A 34 6.58 13.55 -8.90
CA THR A 34 7.05 12.56 -7.93
C THR A 34 6.42 11.19 -8.19
N ILE A 35 5.10 11.13 -8.42
CA ILE A 35 4.39 9.91 -8.79
C ILE A 35 4.95 9.34 -10.10
N GLU A 36 5.16 10.18 -11.10
CA GLU A 36 5.70 9.76 -12.39
C GLU A 36 7.09 9.16 -12.26
N ARG A 37 7.98 9.77 -11.46
CA ARG A 37 9.29 9.21 -11.13
C ARG A 37 9.18 7.86 -10.44
N ILE A 38 8.33 7.73 -9.42
CA ILE A 38 8.10 6.45 -8.72
C ILE A 38 7.63 5.38 -9.72
N LEU A 39 6.71 5.70 -10.62
CA LEU A 39 6.19 4.76 -11.61
C LEU A 39 7.23 4.34 -12.66
N GLN A 40 8.17 5.22 -13.00
CA GLN A 40 9.28 4.92 -13.91
C GLN A 40 10.32 3.98 -13.27
N GLU A 41 10.50 4.07 -11.95
CA GLU A 41 11.46 3.27 -11.19
C GLU A 41 10.88 1.91 -10.74
N LEU A 42 9.60 1.64 -11.01
CA LEU A 42 8.98 0.38 -10.64
C LEU A 42 9.64 -0.81 -11.34
N PRO A 43 9.97 -1.89 -10.61
CA PRO A 43 10.46 -3.11 -11.22
C PRO A 43 9.38 -3.76 -12.11
N PRO A 44 9.79 -4.60 -13.09
CA PRO A 44 8.85 -5.34 -13.92
C PRO A 44 7.84 -6.17 -13.09
N LEU A 45 6.57 -6.09 -13.48
CA LEU A 45 5.49 -6.84 -12.83
C LEU A 45 5.43 -8.25 -13.43
N GLY A 46 6.13 -9.20 -12.82
CA GLY A 46 6.08 -10.61 -13.19
C GLY A 46 7.44 -11.29 -13.06
N GLY A 47 7.55 -12.23 -12.12
CA GLY A 47 8.50 -13.33 -12.23
C GLY A 47 7.88 -14.38 -13.14
N GLY A 48 8.28 -14.42 -14.41
CA GLY A 48 7.97 -15.55 -15.28
C GLY A 48 8.62 -16.83 -14.74
N ALA A 49 8.11 -17.99 -15.16
CA ALA A 49 8.65 -19.32 -14.81
C ALA A 49 10.15 -19.52 -15.17
N GLU A 50 10.76 -18.58 -15.89
CA GLU A 50 12.20 -18.54 -16.21
C GLU A 50 13.07 -17.97 -15.08
N ALA A 51 12.49 -17.34 -14.05
CA ALA A 51 13.22 -16.86 -12.87
C ALA A 51 13.45 -17.96 -11.80
N ARG A 52 13.37 -19.24 -12.16
CA ARG A 52 13.61 -20.40 -11.26
C ARG A 52 15.08 -20.58 -10.85
N GLY A 53 15.98 -19.70 -11.28
CA GLY A 53 17.40 -19.72 -10.92
C GLY A 53 17.91 -18.43 -10.26
N ALA A 54 17.08 -17.38 -10.15
CA ALA A 54 17.40 -16.25 -9.30
C ALA A 54 17.05 -16.66 -7.87
N THR A 55 18.01 -16.51 -6.95
CA THR A 55 17.79 -16.71 -5.52
C THR A 55 16.50 -16.00 -5.08
N ALA A 56 15.85 -16.50 -4.03
CA ALA A 56 14.58 -16.01 -3.46
C ALA A 56 14.55 -14.51 -3.01
N ALA A 57 15.53 -13.72 -3.44
CA ALA A 57 15.61 -12.28 -3.34
C ALA A 57 14.99 -11.62 -4.59
N GLY A 58 13.73 -11.18 -4.49
CA GLY A 58 13.26 -10.09 -5.32
C GLY A 58 12.11 -10.43 -6.27
N SER A 59 11.03 -11.04 -5.77
CA SER A 59 9.73 -10.73 -6.39
C SER A 59 9.48 -9.23 -6.19
N SER A 60 9.16 -8.50 -7.24
CA SER A 60 8.78 -7.07 -7.14
C SER A 60 7.60 -6.82 -6.20
N CYS A 61 6.83 -7.86 -5.92
CA CYS A 61 5.70 -7.83 -5.00
C CYS A 61 6.09 -8.18 -3.55
N GLN A 62 7.35 -8.54 -3.30
CA GLN A 62 7.88 -8.87 -1.97
C GLN A 62 8.00 -7.59 -1.12
N GLY A 63 7.58 -7.66 0.14
CA GLY A 63 7.61 -6.51 1.07
C GLY A 63 6.27 -5.78 1.28
N GLY A 64 5.17 -6.31 0.74
CA GLY A 64 3.82 -5.84 1.02
C GLY A 64 3.62 -4.35 0.74
N LEU A 65 2.91 -3.67 1.65
CA LEU A 65 2.69 -2.22 1.60
C LEU A 65 3.90 -1.42 2.06
N TYR A 66 4.76 -2.00 2.91
CA TYR A 66 5.84 -1.28 3.58
C TYR A 66 6.97 -0.90 2.62
N SER A 67 7.40 -1.85 1.80
CA SER A 67 8.52 -1.66 0.87
C SER A 67 8.25 -2.18 -0.54
N GLY A 68 7.08 -2.79 -0.78
CA GLY A 68 6.74 -3.42 -2.04
C GLY A 68 5.82 -2.59 -2.94
N VAL A 69 5.56 -3.14 -4.13
CA VAL A 69 4.67 -2.56 -5.15
C VAL A 69 3.23 -2.31 -4.65
N ALA A 70 2.76 -3.10 -3.68
CA ALA A 70 1.44 -2.88 -3.10
C ALA A 70 1.34 -1.54 -2.33
N GLY A 71 2.46 -1.05 -1.79
CA GLY A 71 2.54 0.29 -1.19
C GLY A 71 2.36 1.40 -2.23
N VAL A 72 2.93 1.22 -3.42
CA VAL A 72 2.74 2.14 -4.55
C VAL A 72 1.30 2.11 -5.06
N ALA A 73 0.67 0.93 -5.13
CA ALA A 73 -0.76 0.83 -5.42
C ALA A 73 -1.61 1.61 -4.40
N TYR A 74 -1.26 1.52 -3.12
CA TYR A 74 -1.97 2.24 -2.07
C TYR A 74 -1.76 3.76 -2.13
N MET A 75 -0.54 4.21 -2.45
CA MET A 75 -0.24 5.61 -2.74
C MET A 75 -1.13 6.14 -3.87
N LEU A 76 -1.21 5.42 -4.99
CA LEU A 76 -2.06 5.82 -6.13
C LEU A 76 -3.55 5.85 -5.77
N TYR A 77 -4.01 4.89 -4.95
CA TYR A 77 -5.37 4.92 -4.42
C TYR A 77 -5.61 6.21 -3.63
N HIS A 78 -4.75 6.58 -2.68
CA HIS A 78 -4.93 7.81 -1.89
C HIS A 78 -4.93 9.08 -2.75
N VAL A 79 -4.00 9.19 -3.71
CA VAL A 79 -3.96 10.33 -4.63
C VAL A 79 -5.26 10.43 -5.44
N SER A 80 -5.81 9.29 -5.88
CA SER A 80 -7.07 9.27 -6.63
C SER A 80 -8.30 9.74 -5.84
N GLN A 81 -8.23 9.73 -4.50
CA GLN A 81 -9.32 10.22 -3.64
C GLN A 81 -9.28 11.73 -3.43
N SER A 82 -8.18 12.40 -3.80
CA SER A 82 -8.06 13.85 -3.64
C SER A 82 -8.75 14.60 -4.78
N PRO A 83 -9.60 15.61 -4.48
CA PRO A 83 -10.23 16.45 -5.49
C PRO A 83 -9.24 17.14 -6.43
N LEU A 84 -8.03 17.46 -5.94
CA LEU A 84 -6.96 18.08 -6.73
C LEU A 84 -6.52 17.24 -7.92
N PHE A 85 -6.73 15.93 -7.86
CA PHE A 85 -6.33 14.99 -8.91
C PHE A 85 -7.53 14.33 -9.59
N ALA A 86 -8.73 14.92 -9.50
CA ALA A 86 -9.96 14.37 -10.08
C ALA A 86 -9.80 14.02 -11.58
N ALA A 87 -9.13 14.88 -12.36
CA ALA A 87 -8.88 14.66 -13.78
C ALA A 87 -8.01 13.41 -14.06
N ALA A 88 -7.13 13.04 -13.12
CA ALA A 88 -6.23 11.89 -13.23
C ALA A 88 -6.71 10.67 -12.42
N ARG A 89 -7.81 10.78 -11.66
CA ARG A 89 -8.35 9.75 -10.77
C ARG A 89 -8.38 8.37 -11.42
N GLU A 90 -9.00 8.30 -12.58
CA GLU A 90 -9.22 7.04 -13.29
C GLU A 90 -7.89 6.43 -13.77
N ARG A 91 -6.94 7.26 -14.23
CA ARG A 91 -5.59 6.82 -14.60
C ARG A 91 -4.86 6.21 -13.39
N TYR A 92 -4.93 6.86 -12.23
CA TYR A 92 -4.29 6.37 -11.02
C TYR A 92 -4.92 5.08 -10.50
N LEU A 93 -6.24 4.96 -10.51
CA LEU A 93 -6.91 3.71 -10.09
C LEU A 93 -6.60 2.54 -11.03
N ARG A 94 -6.55 2.76 -12.35
CA ARG A 94 -6.15 1.70 -13.29
C ARG A 94 -4.70 1.25 -13.07
N SER A 95 -3.79 2.18 -12.83
CA SER A 95 -2.40 1.85 -12.47
C SER A 95 -2.34 1.09 -11.14
N ALA A 96 -3.05 1.56 -10.10
CA ALA A 96 -3.14 0.89 -8.82
C ALA A 96 -3.66 -0.55 -8.96
N LYS A 97 -4.70 -0.74 -9.80
CA LYS A 97 -5.26 -2.06 -10.09
C LYS A 97 -4.21 -2.99 -10.71
N ARG A 98 -3.49 -2.54 -11.74
CA ARG A 98 -2.45 -3.35 -12.38
C ARG A 98 -1.39 -3.82 -11.38
N LEU A 99 -0.97 -2.92 -10.48
CA LEU A 99 0.03 -3.21 -9.45
C LEU A 99 -0.50 -4.20 -8.41
N ILE A 100 -1.71 -3.96 -7.89
CA ILE A 100 -2.26 -4.81 -6.82
C ILE A 100 -2.72 -6.18 -7.33
N ASP A 101 -3.13 -6.29 -8.60
CA ASP A 101 -3.40 -7.58 -9.23
C ASP A 101 -2.13 -8.43 -9.30
N ALA A 102 -0.99 -7.83 -9.62
CA ALA A 102 0.30 -8.53 -9.63
C ALA A 102 0.69 -9.01 -8.23
N CYS A 103 0.52 -8.15 -7.23
CA CYS A 103 0.78 -8.52 -5.83
C CYS A 103 -0.15 -9.64 -5.35
N SER A 104 -1.45 -9.56 -5.66
CA SER A 104 -2.43 -10.58 -5.27
C SER A 104 -2.12 -11.94 -5.88
N ARG A 105 -1.66 -11.99 -7.14
CA ARG A 105 -1.18 -13.23 -7.74
C ARG A 105 0.07 -13.75 -7.03
N ALA A 106 1.03 -12.87 -6.70
CA ALA A 106 2.23 -13.28 -5.99
C ALA A 106 1.90 -13.88 -4.60
N GLU A 107 0.90 -13.34 -3.89
CA GLU A 107 0.40 -13.90 -2.63
C GLU A 107 -0.27 -15.27 -2.79
N GLU A 108 -0.93 -15.52 -3.92
CA GLU A 108 -1.60 -16.80 -4.21
C GLU A 108 -0.63 -17.92 -4.62
N TRP A 109 0.43 -17.58 -5.35
CA TRP A 109 1.38 -18.54 -5.93
C TRP A 109 2.69 -18.66 -5.17
N GLY A 110 3.00 -17.72 -4.28
CA GLY A 110 4.23 -17.71 -3.49
C GLY A 110 4.15 -18.61 -2.26
N GLU A 111 5.32 -19.03 -1.77
CA GLU A 111 5.45 -19.53 -0.39
C GLU A 111 5.18 -18.34 0.55
N THR A 112 3.93 -18.20 0.98
CA THR A 112 3.58 -17.16 1.93
C THR A 112 4.21 -17.50 3.27
N ASP A 113 5.06 -16.61 3.78
CA ASP A 113 5.50 -16.68 5.16
C ASP A 113 4.25 -16.66 6.05
N ALA A 114 4.00 -17.79 6.73
CA ALA A 114 2.78 -18.01 7.49
C ALA A 114 2.62 -16.97 8.60
N ASP A 115 3.76 -16.51 9.12
CA ASP A 115 3.87 -15.59 10.25
C ASP A 115 3.44 -14.17 9.84
N THR A 116 3.86 -13.71 8.66
CA THR A 116 3.54 -12.35 8.19
C THR A 116 2.25 -12.27 7.38
N ARG A 117 1.57 -13.38 7.10
CA ARG A 117 0.42 -13.38 6.17
C ARG A 117 -0.76 -12.49 6.62
N ALA A 118 -0.99 -12.39 7.92
CA ALA A 118 -2.03 -11.52 8.50
C ALA A 118 -1.59 -10.05 8.65
N ALA A 119 -0.33 -9.73 8.36
CA ALA A 119 0.25 -8.41 8.50
C ALA A 119 -0.30 -7.42 7.47
N PHE A 120 -0.66 -6.21 7.91
CA PHE A 120 -1.10 -5.15 7.00
C PHE A 120 0.06 -4.55 6.21
N LEU A 121 1.17 -4.22 6.87
CA LEU A 121 2.28 -3.54 6.20
C LEU A 121 3.17 -4.52 5.43
N LEU A 122 3.44 -5.70 5.99
CA LEU A 122 4.44 -6.62 5.45
C LEU A 122 3.87 -7.82 4.71
N GLY A 123 2.55 -8.06 4.75
CA GLY A 123 1.98 -9.30 4.22
C GLY A 123 0.64 -9.16 3.51
N GLY A 124 0.02 -10.32 3.28
CA GLY A 124 -1.15 -10.48 2.42
C GLY A 124 -2.38 -9.71 2.87
N ALA A 125 -2.55 -9.43 4.17
CA ALA A 125 -3.68 -8.64 4.65
C ALA A 125 -3.70 -7.23 4.05
N GLY A 126 -2.53 -6.59 3.90
CA GLY A 126 -2.42 -5.31 3.20
C GLY A 126 -2.75 -5.41 1.73
N VAL A 127 -2.22 -6.43 1.05
CA VAL A 127 -2.45 -6.66 -0.38
C VAL A 127 -3.95 -6.81 -0.66
N TYR A 128 -4.64 -7.66 0.09
CA TYR A 128 -6.07 -7.87 -0.07
C TYR A 128 -6.91 -6.65 0.35
N ALA A 129 -6.52 -5.93 1.39
CA ALA A 129 -7.20 -4.70 1.79
C ALA A 129 -7.11 -3.64 0.68
N VAL A 130 -5.92 -3.39 0.13
CA VAL A 130 -5.73 -2.42 -0.96
C VAL A 130 -6.43 -2.87 -2.23
N ALA A 131 -6.41 -4.16 -2.58
CA ALA A 131 -7.14 -4.69 -3.73
C ALA A 131 -8.64 -4.41 -3.59
N THR A 132 -9.19 -4.63 -2.40
CA THR A 132 -10.59 -4.33 -2.08
C THR A 132 -10.92 -2.85 -2.30
N LEU A 133 -10.10 -1.94 -1.76
CA LEU A 133 -10.30 -0.50 -1.90
C LEU A 133 -10.24 -0.03 -3.36
N VAL A 134 -9.24 -0.52 -4.10
CA VAL A 134 -9.04 -0.15 -5.51
C VAL A 134 -10.20 -0.66 -6.38
N TYR A 135 -10.64 -1.91 -6.17
CA TYR A 135 -11.74 -2.49 -6.94
C TYR A 135 -13.05 -1.76 -6.63
N HIS A 136 -13.31 -1.48 -5.36
CA HIS A 136 -14.47 -0.70 -4.93
C HIS A 136 -14.49 0.69 -5.56
N ALA A 137 -13.37 1.43 -5.51
CA ALA A 137 -13.26 2.77 -6.09
C ALA A 137 -13.40 2.78 -7.63
N LEU A 138 -13.13 1.66 -8.30
CA LEU A 138 -13.38 1.46 -9.73
C LEU A 138 -14.83 1.04 -10.05
N GLY A 139 -15.71 0.96 -9.04
CA GLY A 139 -17.10 0.51 -9.19
C GLY A 139 -17.22 -0.98 -9.53
N ARG A 140 -16.19 -1.79 -9.26
CA ARG A 140 -16.19 -3.22 -9.57
C ARG A 140 -16.79 -4.02 -8.42
N SER A 141 -17.83 -4.79 -8.70
CA SER A 141 -18.52 -5.64 -7.72
C SER A 141 -17.67 -6.79 -7.18
N ASP A 142 -16.62 -7.20 -7.91
CA ASP A 142 -15.76 -8.30 -7.49
C ASP A 142 -14.74 -7.91 -6.40
N TYR A 143 -14.79 -6.68 -5.88
CA TYR A 143 -14.06 -6.28 -4.65
C TYR A 143 -14.37 -7.18 -3.44
N VAL A 144 -15.51 -7.88 -3.47
CA VAL A 144 -15.90 -8.87 -2.45
C VAL A 144 -14.93 -10.06 -2.38
N GLN A 145 -14.23 -10.39 -3.48
CA GLN A 145 -13.27 -11.49 -3.51
C GLN A 145 -12.02 -11.20 -2.65
N PRO A 146 -11.25 -10.12 -2.88
CA PRO A 146 -10.14 -9.78 -2.00
C PRO A 146 -10.62 -9.47 -0.57
N LEU A 147 -11.81 -8.89 -0.38
CA LEU A 147 -12.36 -8.69 0.97
C LEU A 147 -12.58 -10.00 1.72
N SER A 148 -13.05 -11.04 1.04
CA SER A 148 -13.25 -12.36 1.63
C SER A 148 -11.91 -13.00 2.01
N LYS A 149 -10.89 -12.87 1.15
CA LYS A 149 -9.52 -13.32 1.46
C LYS A 149 -8.93 -12.59 2.67
N PHE A 150 -9.10 -11.27 2.74
CA PHE A 150 -8.71 -10.48 3.91
C PHE A 150 -9.40 -10.97 5.20
N ARG A 151 -10.71 -11.23 5.16
CA ARG A 151 -11.46 -11.73 6.34
C ARG A 151 -10.97 -13.10 6.80
N ALA A 152 -10.62 -13.98 5.86
CA ALA A 152 -10.09 -15.30 6.19
C ALA A 152 -8.78 -15.24 7.00
N LEU A 153 -8.00 -14.17 6.85
CA LEU A 153 -6.75 -13.97 7.61
C LEU A 153 -6.97 -13.67 9.09
N CYS A 154 -8.20 -13.34 9.52
CA CYS A 154 -8.52 -13.19 10.95
C CYS A 154 -8.19 -14.47 11.73
N ALA A 155 -8.44 -15.64 11.14
CA ALA A 155 -8.15 -16.93 11.78
C ALA A 155 -6.65 -17.15 12.05
N VAL A 156 -5.77 -16.49 11.27
CA VAL A 156 -4.31 -16.57 11.44
C VAL A 156 -3.86 -15.77 12.66
N CYS A 157 -4.38 -14.55 12.84
CA CYS A 157 -3.95 -13.67 13.95
C CYS A 157 -4.84 -13.74 15.20
N ALA A 158 -5.91 -14.55 15.18
CA ALA A 158 -6.81 -14.75 16.32
C ALA A 158 -6.14 -15.44 17.53
N PRO A 159 -5.27 -16.46 17.37
CA PRO A 159 -4.57 -17.06 18.51
C PRO A 159 -3.69 -16.04 19.24
N VAL A 160 -3.68 -16.08 20.58
CA VAL A 160 -2.96 -15.11 21.41
C VAL A 160 -1.48 -15.03 21.05
N SER A 161 -0.85 -16.17 20.80
CA SER A 161 0.58 -16.29 20.44
C SER A 161 0.74 -16.86 19.03
N PHE A 162 0.25 -16.15 18.01
CA PHE A 162 0.41 -16.58 16.61
C PHE A 162 1.80 -16.23 16.03
N LEU A 163 2.55 -15.37 16.71
CA LEU A 163 3.95 -15.01 16.39
C LEU A 163 4.84 -15.19 17.61
N GLU A 164 6.02 -15.79 17.42
CA GLU A 164 7.03 -15.96 18.46
C GLU A 164 7.62 -14.62 18.94
N CYS A 165 7.74 -13.64 18.04
CA CYS A 165 8.35 -12.34 18.30
C CYS A 165 7.40 -11.29 18.90
N GLY A 166 6.15 -11.68 19.19
CA GLY A 166 5.10 -10.78 19.67
C GLY A 166 4.00 -10.58 18.64
N SER A 167 2.75 -10.71 19.08
CA SER A 167 1.58 -10.83 18.21
C SER A 167 0.71 -9.57 18.12
N ASP A 168 1.08 -8.46 18.79
CA ASP A 168 0.20 -7.31 19.00
C ASP A 168 0.68 -5.99 18.37
N GLU A 169 1.81 -5.99 17.66
CA GLU A 169 2.36 -4.77 17.06
C GLU A 169 1.79 -4.49 15.65
N LEU A 170 2.23 -3.39 15.04
CA LEU A 170 1.62 -2.84 13.82
C LEU A 170 2.12 -3.50 12.52
N PHE A 171 3.39 -3.90 12.47
CA PHE A 171 4.05 -4.31 11.23
C PHE A 171 3.65 -5.72 10.79
N VAL A 172 3.53 -6.64 11.73
CA VAL A 172 3.24 -8.08 11.58
C VAL A 172 2.09 -8.57 12.46
N GLY A 173 1.76 -7.86 13.54
CA GLY A 173 0.80 -8.27 14.56
C GLY A 173 -0.67 -7.94 14.30
N ARG A 174 -1.50 -8.24 15.30
CA ARG A 174 -2.95 -7.97 15.36
C ARG A 174 -3.28 -6.50 15.18
N ALA A 175 -2.46 -5.58 15.71
CA ALA A 175 -2.71 -4.15 15.51
C ALA A 175 -2.62 -3.76 14.02
N GLY A 176 -1.71 -4.38 13.26
CA GLY A 176 -1.66 -4.30 11.81
C GLY A 176 -2.97 -4.76 11.15
N TYR A 177 -3.39 -5.98 11.46
CA TYR A 177 -4.65 -6.54 10.92
C TYR A 177 -5.87 -5.66 11.24
N LEU A 178 -6.00 -5.20 12.49
CA LEU A 178 -7.08 -4.32 12.93
C LEU A 178 -7.03 -2.95 12.25
N CYS A 179 -5.83 -2.40 12.02
CA CYS A 179 -5.65 -1.17 11.25
C CYS A 179 -6.24 -1.33 9.84
N ALA A 180 -5.92 -2.42 9.15
CA ALA A 180 -6.49 -2.73 7.84
C ALA A 180 -8.03 -2.85 7.88
N ALA A 181 -8.56 -3.55 8.89
CA ALA A 181 -9.99 -3.72 9.06
C ALA A 181 -10.71 -2.38 9.31
N LEU A 182 -10.12 -1.49 10.10
CA LEU A 182 -10.64 -0.15 10.37
C LEU A 182 -10.61 0.73 9.10
N VAL A 183 -9.52 0.69 8.33
CA VAL A 183 -9.42 1.39 7.05
C VAL A 183 -10.51 0.91 6.08
N LEU A 184 -10.67 -0.40 5.94
CA LEU A 184 -11.72 -0.99 5.08
C LEU A 184 -13.11 -0.57 5.56
N LYS A 185 -13.39 -0.66 6.86
CA LYS A 185 -14.67 -0.23 7.43
C LYS A 185 -14.94 1.24 7.13
N GLN A 186 -13.97 2.12 7.36
CA GLN A 186 -14.14 3.55 7.13
C GLN A 186 -14.38 3.86 5.65
N LYS A 187 -13.65 3.21 4.74
CA LYS A 187 -13.72 3.53 3.31
C LYS A 187 -14.89 2.87 2.57
N LEU A 188 -15.36 1.70 3.03
CA LEU A 188 -16.49 1.01 2.42
C LEU A 188 -17.85 1.41 3.02
N ALA A 189 -17.87 1.97 4.24
CA ALA A 189 -19.10 2.44 4.90
C ALA A 189 -19.31 3.96 4.81
N GLN A 190 -18.45 4.68 4.09
CA GLN A 190 -18.60 6.11 3.80
C GLN A 190 -19.37 6.39 2.50
N GLU A 191 -20.14 5.40 2.02
CA GLU A 191 -21.21 5.55 1.03
C GLU A 191 -22.56 5.21 1.66
#